data_AF-A0A6M0AMQ7-F1
#
_entry.id   AF-A0A6M0AMQ7-F1
#
_cell.length_a   1.000
_cell.length_b   1.000
_cell.length_c   1.000
_cell.angle_alpha   90.00
_cell.angle_beta   90.00
_cell.angle_gamma   90.00
#
_symmetry.space_group_name_H-M   'P 1'
#
loop_
_entity.id
_entity.type
_entity.pdbx_description
1 polymer ?
#
loop_
_entity_poly.entity_id
_entity_poly.type
_entity_poly.pdbx_seq_one_letter_code
_entity_poly.pdbx_strand_id
1 'polypeptide(L)'
;MTKKPGLKLVITAAIAFFLFTLIFTLHRHYTFYSSYDQGIFNQVFWNGSHGRFFQSTLSSQLSTNVVHNGEVPNVYYHRLGQHFTPALLLWLPLYALFPFPATLTVLQVTLVTAAGVVLYILARQYLQPMLAGMITVSFYCANAILGPTLANFHDICQIPLFVFGLLLAMEKRWWWLFWLLAILILAVREDSGIGLFGVGFYLIVSRRYPRIGLAVCTLSFGYILVLTNLIMPIFSEDISQRFMIERFGQYADGDEASTLEIIKGMLTNPWRLLVELFTPFFGTIQYLLGQWLPLAFIPAIAPASWSIAVFPLLKLLLGKGQSVLA
;
A
#
# COMPACT_ATOMS: atom_id res chain seq x y z
N MET A 1 34.77 -23.69 -1.83
CA MET A 1 33.49 -23.13 -1.36
C MET A 1 33.54 -21.61 -1.43
N THR A 2 33.13 -21.01 -2.56
CA THR A 2 33.06 -19.55 -2.71
C THR A 2 31.88 -19.02 -1.91
N LYS A 3 32.14 -18.54 -0.69
CA LYS A 3 31.15 -17.83 0.14
C LYS A 3 30.62 -16.67 -0.71
N LYS A 4 29.34 -16.66 -1.10
CA LYS A 4 28.68 -15.53 -1.76
C LYS A 4 28.36 -14.49 -0.68
N PRO A 5 29.20 -13.48 -0.41
CA PRO A 5 29.09 -12.66 0.78
C PRO A 5 27.74 -11.91 0.85
N GLY A 6 27.21 -11.51 -0.32
CA GLY A 6 25.90 -10.85 -0.42
C GLY A 6 24.71 -11.72 -0.02
N LEU A 7 24.74 -13.03 -0.32
CA LEU A 7 23.63 -13.93 0.08
C LEU A 7 23.62 -14.13 1.59
N LYS A 8 24.80 -14.31 2.20
CA LYS A 8 24.94 -14.42 3.65
C LYS A 8 24.42 -13.15 4.34
N LEU A 9 24.80 -11.97 3.84
CA LEU A 9 24.33 -10.67 4.34
C LEU A 9 22.79 -10.59 4.32
N VAL A 10 22.16 -10.96 3.21
CA VAL A 10 20.70 -10.88 3.06
C VAL A 10 19.98 -11.85 3.97
N ILE A 11 20.46 -13.09 4.10
CA ILE A 11 19.87 -14.08 5.01
C ILE A 11 19.95 -13.57 6.45
N THR A 12 21.13 -13.08 6.86
CA THR A 12 21.32 -12.52 8.20
C THR A 12 20.41 -11.30 8.43
N ALA A 13 20.32 -10.38 7.47
CA ALA A 13 19.47 -9.19 7.57
C ALA A 13 17.97 -9.55 7.62
N ALA A 14 17.52 -10.50 6.80
CA ALA A 14 16.14 -10.96 6.79
C ALA A 14 15.76 -11.65 8.11
N ILE A 15 16.63 -12.52 8.64
CA ILE A 15 16.41 -13.16 9.95
C ILE A 15 16.39 -12.10 11.06
N ALA A 16 17.35 -11.17 11.05
CA ALA A 16 17.41 -10.10 12.06
C ALA A 16 16.16 -9.22 12.01
N PHE A 17 15.74 -8.77 10.82
CA PHE A 17 14.53 -7.99 10.63
C PHE A 17 13.28 -8.75 11.08
N PHE A 18 13.12 -10.01 10.65
CA PHE A 18 12.00 -10.86 11.02
C PHE A 18 11.91 -11.04 12.53
N LEU A 19 12.99 -11.46 13.18
CA LEU A 19 13.00 -11.69 14.63
C LEU A 19 12.78 -10.39 15.41
N PHE A 20 13.47 -9.31 15.03
CA PHE A 20 13.32 -8.01 15.68
C PHE A 20 11.88 -7.50 15.57
N THR A 21 11.34 -7.40 14.35
CA THR A 21 9.98 -6.87 14.17
C THR A 21 8.93 -7.79 14.78
N LEU A 22 9.08 -9.11 14.67
CA LEU A 22 8.14 -10.06 15.27
C LEU A 22 8.13 -9.97 16.80
N ILE A 23 9.30 -9.95 17.45
CA ILE A 23 9.40 -9.87 18.91
C ILE A 23 8.76 -8.56 19.40
N PHE A 24 9.11 -7.42 18.81
CA PHE A 24 8.60 -6.13 19.25
C PHE A 24 7.10 -5.96 18.98
N THR A 25 6.61 -6.40 17.83
CA THR A 25 5.18 -6.30 17.50
C THR A 25 4.32 -7.25 18.33
N LEU A 26 4.78 -8.49 18.59
CA LEU A 26 4.09 -9.41 19.49
C LEU A 26 4.16 -8.91 20.94
N HIS A 27 5.29 -8.39 21.39
CA HIS A 27 5.38 -7.76 22.71
C HIS A 27 4.36 -6.62 22.82
N ARG A 28 4.30 -5.72 21.83
CA ARG A 28 3.32 -4.63 21.77
C ARG A 28 1.88 -5.16 21.83
N HIS A 29 1.60 -6.26 21.13
CA HIS A 29 0.29 -6.89 21.14
C HIS A 29 -0.08 -7.46 22.53
N TYR A 30 0.80 -8.26 23.13
CA TYR A 30 0.56 -8.91 24.43
C TYR A 30 0.70 -7.98 25.64
N THR A 31 1.24 -6.78 25.46
CA THR A 31 1.22 -5.69 26.45
C THR A 31 0.07 -4.71 26.22
N PHE A 32 -0.92 -5.08 25.39
CA PHE A 32 -2.15 -4.32 25.14
C PHE A 32 -1.95 -2.93 24.49
N TYR A 33 -0.86 -2.77 23.71
CA TYR A 33 -0.60 -1.58 22.90
C TYR A 33 -1.06 -1.74 21.43
N SER A 34 -1.83 -2.78 21.11
CA SER A 34 -2.56 -2.85 19.84
C SER A 34 -3.69 -1.82 19.84
N SER A 35 -3.89 -1.12 18.72
CA SER A 35 -4.95 -0.12 18.60
C SER A 35 -6.17 -0.65 17.84
N TYR A 36 -7.12 0.26 17.62
CA TYR A 36 -8.39 0.03 16.95
C TYR A 36 -8.26 -0.68 15.58
N ASP A 37 -7.24 -0.33 14.78
CA ASP A 37 -7.03 -0.94 13.45
C ASP A 37 -6.74 -2.45 13.54
N GLN A 38 -5.97 -2.89 14.54
CA GLN A 38 -5.73 -4.31 14.78
C GLN A 38 -7.04 -5.05 15.04
N GLY A 39 -7.95 -4.43 15.81
CA GLY A 39 -9.28 -4.94 16.11
C GLY A 39 -10.15 -5.06 14.86
N ILE A 40 -10.16 -4.03 14.00
CA ILE A 40 -10.89 -4.04 12.72
C ILE A 40 -10.47 -5.24 11.88
N PHE A 41 -9.18 -5.39 11.60
CA PHE A 41 -8.72 -6.48 10.75
C PHE A 41 -8.94 -7.84 11.39
N ASN A 42 -8.71 -7.98 12.70
CA ASN A 42 -9.02 -9.23 13.40
C ASN A 42 -10.50 -9.60 13.26
N GLN A 43 -11.42 -8.63 13.41
CA GLN A 43 -12.85 -8.87 13.23
C GLN A 43 -13.21 -9.23 11.78
N VAL A 44 -12.61 -8.56 10.78
CA VAL A 44 -12.81 -8.89 9.37
C VAL A 44 -12.40 -10.33 9.06
N PHE A 45 -11.22 -10.76 9.53
CA PHE A 45 -10.74 -12.12 9.34
C PHE A 45 -11.57 -13.15 10.10
N TRP A 46 -11.92 -12.87 11.36
CA TRP A 46 -12.78 -13.72 12.18
C TRP A 46 -14.17 -13.90 11.53
N ASN A 47 -14.81 -12.82 11.09
CA ASN A 47 -16.10 -12.94 10.40
C ASN A 47 -15.97 -13.67 9.07
N GLY A 48 -14.89 -13.42 8.32
CA GLY A 48 -14.58 -14.13 7.09
C GLY A 48 -14.47 -15.65 7.29
N SER A 49 -13.83 -16.12 8.36
CA SER A 49 -13.69 -17.56 8.63
C SER A 49 -15.02 -18.23 8.98
N HIS A 50 -16.03 -17.45 9.35
CA HIS A 50 -17.41 -17.89 9.60
C HIS A 50 -18.36 -17.57 8.43
N GLY A 51 -17.84 -17.27 7.24
CA GLY A 51 -18.63 -17.02 6.03
C GLY A 51 -19.23 -15.62 5.91
N ARG A 52 -18.95 -14.72 6.86
CA ARG A 52 -19.41 -13.32 6.86
C ARG A 52 -18.32 -12.41 6.29
N PHE A 53 -18.05 -12.54 5.00
CA PHE A 53 -16.93 -11.85 4.35
C PHE A 53 -17.02 -10.32 4.47
N PHE A 54 -15.92 -9.71 4.90
CA PHE A 54 -15.74 -8.25 5.04
C PHE A 54 -16.70 -7.54 6.01
N GLN A 55 -17.45 -8.28 6.83
CA GLN A 55 -18.31 -7.66 7.84
C GLN A 55 -17.49 -7.22 9.05
N SER A 56 -17.71 -5.98 9.51
CA SER A 56 -16.99 -5.40 10.64
C SER A 56 -17.82 -4.31 11.32
N THR A 57 -18.26 -4.59 12.54
CA THR A 57 -18.96 -3.62 13.40
C THR A 57 -18.04 -2.48 13.81
N LEU A 58 -16.74 -2.76 13.97
CA LEU A 58 -15.72 -1.75 14.27
C LEU A 58 -15.51 -0.80 13.09
N SER A 59 -15.57 -1.32 11.86
CA SER A 59 -15.56 -0.48 10.65
C SER A 59 -16.82 0.39 10.56
N SER A 60 -17.97 -0.14 10.97
CA SER A 60 -19.21 0.65 11.00
C SER A 60 -19.13 1.85 11.93
N GLN A 61 -18.47 1.73 13.09
CA GLN A 61 -18.27 2.87 14.00
C GLN A 61 -17.54 4.05 13.36
N LEU A 62 -16.73 3.77 12.35
CA LEU A 62 -16.00 4.78 11.59
C LEU A 62 -16.72 5.17 10.29
N SER A 63 -17.90 4.61 9.98
CA SER A 63 -18.59 4.93 8.73
C SER A 63 -19.19 6.33 8.72
N THR A 64 -19.38 6.90 7.54
CA THR A 64 -20.05 8.19 7.33
C THR A 64 -21.40 8.24 8.04
N ASN A 65 -22.21 7.19 7.93
CA ASN A 65 -23.49 7.06 8.62
C ASN A 65 -23.38 7.32 10.13
N VAL A 66 -22.36 6.78 10.78
CA VAL A 66 -22.18 6.97 12.22
C VAL A 66 -21.53 8.32 12.54
N VAL A 67 -20.46 8.68 11.84
CA VAL A 67 -19.63 9.85 12.16
C VAL A 67 -20.31 11.17 11.77
N HIS A 68 -21.00 11.20 10.62
CA HIS A 68 -21.61 12.41 10.07
C HIS A 68 -23.14 12.42 10.25
N ASN A 69 -23.82 11.28 10.10
CA ASN A 69 -25.28 11.23 10.20
C ASN A 69 -25.80 10.87 11.61
N GLY A 70 -24.91 10.56 12.56
CA GLY A 70 -25.27 10.24 13.94
C GLY A 70 -26.02 8.91 14.09
N GLU A 71 -25.91 8.01 13.11
CA GLU A 71 -26.54 6.70 13.15
C GLU A 71 -25.83 5.75 14.13
N VAL A 72 -26.52 4.68 14.52
CA VAL A 72 -25.95 3.63 15.36
C VAL A 72 -25.13 2.67 14.49
N PRO A 73 -23.94 2.20 14.94
CA PRO A 73 -23.14 1.24 14.18
C PRO A 73 -23.91 -0.03 13.81
N ASN A 74 -23.86 -0.40 12.52
CA ASN A 74 -24.51 -1.58 11.97
C ASN A 74 -23.62 -2.82 12.12
N VAL A 75 -24.19 -3.91 12.63
CA VAL A 75 -23.49 -5.18 12.85
C VAL A 75 -23.08 -5.86 11.54
N TYR A 76 -23.85 -5.66 10.47
CA TYR A 76 -23.67 -6.29 9.17
C TYR A 76 -22.93 -5.39 8.17
N TYR A 77 -22.32 -4.31 8.64
CA TYR A 77 -21.61 -3.36 7.79
C TYR A 77 -20.45 -4.02 7.04
N HIS A 78 -20.42 -3.85 5.72
CA HIS A 78 -19.36 -4.36 4.86
C HIS A 78 -18.28 -3.30 4.66
N ARG A 79 -17.06 -3.57 5.13
CA ARG A 79 -15.90 -2.65 5.02
C ARG A 79 -15.53 -2.30 3.57
N LEU A 80 -16.01 -3.06 2.58
CA LEU A 80 -15.70 -2.85 1.16
C LEU A 80 -16.07 -1.45 0.64
N GLY A 81 -17.04 -0.76 1.26
CA GLY A 81 -17.38 0.62 0.92
C GLY A 81 -16.38 1.66 1.45
N GLN A 82 -15.70 1.37 2.57
CA GLN A 82 -14.58 2.17 3.09
C GLN A 82 -13.25 1.84 2.41
N HIS A 83 -12.96 0.54 2.32
CA HIS A 83 -11.71 0.01 1.79
C HIS A 83 -11.99 -1.31 1.08
N PHE A 84 -11.84 -1.28 -0.23
CA PHE A 84 -12.03 -2.44 -1.08
C PHE A 84 -10.78 -3.31 -1.08
N THR A 85 -10.77 -4.34 -0.24
CA THR A 85 -9.56 -5.10 0.13
C THR A 85 -9.69 -6.62 -0.08
N PRO A 86 -10.13 -7.07 -1.26
CA PRO A 86 -10.41 -8.49 -1.50
C PRO A 86 -9.21 -9.43 -1.33
N ALA A 87 -7.98 -8.95 -1.48
CA ALA A 87 -6.77 -9.75 -1.28
C ALA A 87 -6.62 -10.29 0.15
N LEU A 88 -7.33 -9.74 1.14
CA LEU A 88 -7.36 -10.32 2.49
C LEU A 88 -7.86 -11.78 2.48
N LEU A 89 -8.71 -12.16 1.52
CA LEU A 89 -9.18 -13.55 1.36
C LEU A 89 -8.06 -14.53 1.01
N LEU A 90 -6.97 -14.08 0.38
CA LEU A 90 -5.81 -14.92 0.10
C LEU A 90 -5.21 -15.51 1.39
N TRP A 91 -5.27 -14.72 2.47
CA TRP A 91 -4.67 -15.05 3.76
C TRP A 91 -5.68 -15.60 4.76
N LEU A 92 -6.97 -15.57 4.42
CA LEU A 92 -8.04 -16.07 5.27
C LEU A 92 -7.86 -17.55 5.67
N PRO A 93 -7.40 -18.46 4.78
CA PRO A 93 -7.13 -19.85 5.19
C PRO A 93 -6.05 -19.95 6.28
N LEU A 94 -5.01 -19.12 6.23
CA LEU A 94 -3.97 -19.11 7.26
C LEU A 94 -4.52 -18.61 8.61
N TYR A 95 -5.36 -17.58 8.59
CA TYR A 95 -6.04 -17.11 9.79
C TYR A 95 -7.04 -18.15 10.32
N ALA A 96 -7.77 -18.85 9.46
CA ALA A 96 -8.73 -19.87 9.89
C ALA A 96 -8.06 -21.04 10.64
N LEU A 97 -6.81 -21.38 10.27
CA LEU A 97 -6.01 -22.38 11.00
C LEU A 97 -5.53 -21.87 12.37
N PHE A 98 -5.29 -20.56 12.49
CA PHE A 98 -4.81 -19.91 13.71
C PHE A 98 -5.61 -18.61 13.95
N PRO A 99 -6.85 -18.68 14.46
CA PRO A 99 -7.77 -17.53 14.51
C PRO A 99 -7.47 -16.62 15.71
N PHE A 100 -6.23 -16.10 15.76
CA PHE A 100 -5.72 -15.22 16.79
C PHE A 100 -5.31 -13.88 16.17
N PRO A 101 -5.47 -12.74 16.88
CA PRO A 101 -5.02 -11.44 16.37
C PRO A 101 -3.51 -11.41 16.06
N ALA A 102 -2.71 -12.15 16.85
CA ALA A 102 -1.27 -12.30 16.63
C ALA A 102 -0.92 -12.94 15.27
N THR A 103 -1.81 -13.77 14.69
CA THR A 103 -1.60 -14.37 13.36
C THR A 103 -1.47 -13.31 12.28
N LEU A 104 -2.22 -12.22 12.39
CA LEU A 104 -2.11 -11.09 11.45
C LEU A 104 -0.76 -10.39 11.58
N THR A 105 -0.26 -10.23 12.80
CA THR A 105 1.08 -9.67 13.06
C THR A 105 2.17 -10.55 12.44
N VAL A 106 2.10 -11.86 12.66
CA VAL A 106 3.04 -12.84 12.06
C VAL A 106 2.98 -12.76 10.53
N LEU A 107 1.77 -12.69 9.96
CA LEU A 107 1.56 -12.59 8.53
C LEU A 107 2.22 -11.33 7.94
N GLN A 108 1.95 -10.14 8.51
CA GLN A 108 2.56 -8.88 8.08
C GLN A 108 4.09 -8.94 8.09
N VAL A 109 4.68 -9.38 9.20
CA VAL A 109 6.14 -9.49 9.33
C VAL A 109 6.71 -10.47 8.29
N THR A 110 6.02 -11.58 8.06
CA THR A 110 6.42 -12.60 7.06
C THR A 110 6.40 -12.02 5.65
N LEU A 111 5.33 -11.32 5.27
CA LEU A 111 5.17 -10.74 3.93
C LEU A 111 6.22 -9.66 3.65
N VAL A 112 6.47 -8.77 4.61
CA VAL A 112 7.48 -7.71 4.46
C VAL A 112 8.91 -8.30 4.42
N THR A 113 9.18 -9.32 5.25
CA THR A 113 10.46 -10.05 5.18
C THR A 113 10.63 -10.74 3.82
N ALA A 114 9.60 -11.42 3.32
CA ALA A 114 9.64 -12.05 2.00
C ALA A 114 9.88 -11.02 0.89
N ALA A 115 9.27 -9.83 1.00
CA ALA A 115 9.47 -8.75 0.04
C ALA A 115 10.94 -8.36 -0.09
N GLY A 116 11.67 -8.19 1.02
CA GLY A 116 13.10 -7.88 0.98
C GLY A 116 13.93 -8.99 0.32
N VAL A 117 13.59 -10.26 0.53
CA VAL A 117 14.25 -11.38 -0.17
C VAL A 117 13.98 -11.33 -1.68
N VAL A 118 12.75 -11.05 -2.10
CA VAL A 118 12.41 -10.88 -3.53
C VAL A 118 13.12 -9.67 -4.13
N LEU A 119 13.24 -8.57 -3.38
CA LEU A 119 14.02 -7.40 -3.78
C LEU A 119 15.49 -7.76 -4.02
N TYR A 120 16.11 -8.58 -3.17
CA TYR A 120 17.47 -9.06 -3.41
C TYR A 120 17.57 -9.82 -4.74
N ILE A 121 16.64 -10.75 -5.01
CA ILE A 121 16.62 -11.55 -6.24
C ILE A 121 16.43 -10.66 -7.47
N LEU A 122 15.58 -9.64 -7.37
CA LEU A 122 15.38 -8.62 -8.40
C LEU A 122 16.64 -7.79 -8.63
N ALA A 123 17.24 -7.22 -7.57
CA ALA A 123 18.45 -6.42 -7.67
C ALA A 123 19.62 -7.21 -8.25
N ARG A 124 19.69 -8.52 -7.98
CA ARG A 124 20.70 -9.44 -8.53
C ARG A 124 20.62 -9.64 -10.04
N GLN A 125 19.52 -9.25 -10.69
CA GLN A 125 19.46 -9.24 -12.17
C GLN A 125 20.39 -8.19 -12.77
N TYR A 126 20.75 -7.16 -12.01
CA TYR A 126 21.48 -5.98 -12.50
C TYR A 126 22.78 -5.70 -11.75
N LEU A 127 22.83 -6.02 -10.45
CA LEU A 127 23.87 -5.54 -9.55
C LEU A 127 24.62 -6.69 -8.94
N GLN A 128 25.92 -6.50 -8.67
CA GLN A 128 26.76 -7.47 -7.98
C GLN A 128 26.21 -7.86 -6.59
N PRO A 129 26.54 -9.07 -6.07
CA PRO A 129 25.88 -9.62 -4.88
C PRO A 129 25.92 -8.74 -3.64
N MET A 130 27.04 -8.04 -3.40
CA MET A 130 27.18 -7.17 -2.23
C MET A 130 26.24 -5.97 -2.32
N LEU A 131 26.24 -5.27 -3.46
CA LEU A 131 25.41 -4.08 -3.65
C LEU A 131 23.91 -4.41 -3.59
N ALA A 132 23.48 -5.51 -4.21
CA ALA A 132 22.11 -6.01 -4.07
C ALA A 132 21.75 -6.32 -2.61
N GLY A 133 22.70 -6.88 -1.84
CA GLY A 133 22.54 -7.12 -0.42
C GLY A 133 22.41 -5.83 0.40
N MET A 134 23.24 -4.82 0.11
CA MET A 134 23.16 -3.51 0.75
C MET A 134 21.82 -2.81 0.49
N ILE A 135 21.31 -2.84 -0.75
CA ILE A 135 19.97 -2.31 -1.08
C ILE A 135 18.88 -3.03 -0.27
N THR A 136 19.01 -4.34 -0.09
CA THR A 136 18.05 -5.13 0.69
C THR A 136 18.10 -4.77 2.17
N VAL A 137 19.30 -4.56 2.73
CA VAL A 137 19.47 -4.07 4.10
C VAL A 137 18.86 -2.67 4.25
N SER A 138 19.14 -1.77 3.30
CA SER A 138 18.53 -0.44 3.23
C SER A 138 17.00 -0.48 3.21
N PHE A 139 16.40 -1.42 2.47
CA PHE A 139 14.95 -1.63 2.47
C PHE A 139 14.43 -2.00 3.87
N TYR A 140 15.06 -2.95 4.57
CA TYR A 140 14.64 -3.32 5.93
C TYR A 140 14.83 -2.20 6.96
N CYS A 141 15.85 -1.36 6.77
CA CYS A 141 16.15 -0.23 7.65
C CYS A 141 15.37 1.05 7.28
N ALA A 142 14.66 1.07 6.16
CA ALA A 142 13.92 2.24 5.73
C ALA A 142 12.75 2.53 6.69
N ASN A 143 12.59 3.78 7.12
CA ASN A 143 11.52 4.18 8.04
C ASN A 143 10.13 3.80 7.49
N ALA A 144 9.93 3.96 6.18
CA ALA A 144 8.71 3.60 5.48
C ALA A 144 8.38 2.09 5.47
N ILE A 145 9.34 1.24 5.84
CA ILE A 145 9.17 -0.20 5.97
C ILE A 145 9.12 -0.60 7.44
N LEU A 146 10.11 -0.17 8.23
CA LEU A 146 10.25 -0.55 9.62
C LEU A 146 9.10 0.00 10.49
N GLY A 147 8.75 1.28 10.32
CA GLY A 147 7.70 1.94 11.09
C GLY A 147 6.34 1.25 10.95
N PRO A 148 5.78 1.12 9.73
CA PRO A 148 4.52 0.42 9.51
C PRO A 148 4.57 -1.07 9.91
N THR A 149 5.70 -1.75 9.70
CA THR A 149 5.86 -3.15 10.13
C THR A 149 5.77 -3.28 11.65
N LEU A 150 6.33 -2.32 12.39
CA LEU A 150 6.26 -2.21 13.84
C LEU A 150 4.92 -1.65 14.36
N ALA A 151 3.98 -1.29 13.49
CA ALA A 151 2.64 -0.80 13.85
C ALA A 151 1.61 -1.94 13.88
N ASN A 152 0.32 -1.62 13.84
CA ASN A 152 -0.74 -2.64 13.74
C ASN A 152 -0.75 -3.26 12.35
N PHE A 153 -1.45 -4.39 12.22
CA PHE A 153 -1.69 -4.99 10.92
C PHE A 153 -2.36 -4.00 9.97
N HIS A 154 -1.85 -3.91 8.74
CA HIS A 154 -2.46 -3.14 7.67
C HIS A 154 -2.47 -3.89 6.35
N ASP A 155 -3.54 -3.74 5.58
CA ASP A 155 -3.75 -4.39 4.29
C ASP A 155 -2.66 -4.12 3.24
N ILE A 156 -1.97 -2.97 3.30
CA ILE A 156 -0.87 -2.61 2.36
C ILE A 156 0.39 -3.46 2.56
N CYS A 157 0.58 -4.17 3.67
CA CYS A 157 1.85 -4.85 3.97
C CYS A 157 2.31 -5.87 2.91
N GLN A 158 1.37 -6.36 2.09
CA GLN A 158 1.59 -7.26 0.95
C GLN A 158 2.08 -6.57 -0.34
N ILE A 159 1.88 -5.25 -0.49
CA ILE A 159 2.25 -4.51 -1.72
C ILE A 159 3.73 -4.66 -2.07
N PRO A 160 4.71 -4.49 -1.14
CA PRO A 160 6.12 -4.62 -1.48
C PRO A 160 6.45 -5.99 -2.09
N LEU A 161 5.90 -7.07 -1.52
CA LEU A 161 6.11 -8.43 -2.03
C LEU A 161 5.57 -8.57 -3.45
N PHE A 162 4.34 -8.10 -3.69
CA PHE A 162 3.72 -8.22 -5.01
C PHE A 162 4.39 -7.33 -6.06
N VAL A 163 4.77 -6.10 -5.72
CA VAL A 163 5.44 -5.18 -6.66
C VAL A 163 6.84 -5.68 -7.00
N PHE A 164 7.65 -6.11 -6.02
CA PHE A 164 8.96 -6.67 -6.32
C PHE A 164 8.85 -7.99 -7.09
N GLY A 165 7.86 -8.83 -6.78
CA GLY A 165 7.56 -10.02 -7.55
C GLY A 165 7.14 -9.70 -8.98
N LEU A 166 6.33 -8.66 -9.18
CA LEU A 166 5.85 -8.22 -10.49
C LEU A 166 7.01 -7.71 -11.35
N LEU A 167 7.89 -6.89 -10.77
CA LEU A 167 9.09 -6.42 -11.45
C LEU A 167 10.05 -7.58 -11.74
N LEU A 168 10.22 -8.53 -10.82
CA LEU A 168 11.02 -9.73 -11.07
C LEU A 168 10.43 -10.60 -12.20
N ALA A 169 9.11 -10.78 -12.21
CA ALA A 169 8.41 -11.51 -13.27
C ALA A 169 8.55 -10.81 -14.63
N MET A 170 8.50 -9.47 -14.66
CA MET A 170 8.81 -8.67 -15.85
C MET A 170 10.24 -8.91 -16.34
N GLU A 171 11.23 -8.85 -15.45
CA GLU A 171 12.63 -9.10 -15.81
C GLU A 171 12.88 -10.52 -16.34
N LYS A 172 12.14 -11.49 -15.80
CA LYS A 172 12.17 -12.89 -16.25
C LYS A 172 11.23 -13.20 -17.41
N ARG A 173 10.42 -12.23 -17.85
CA ARG A 173 9.35 -12.39 -18.85
C ARG A 173 8.33 -13.48 -18.49
N TRP A 174 8.11 -13.71 -17.20
CA TRP A 174 7.08 -14.62 -16.70
C TRP A 174 5.72 -13.89 -16.70
N TRP A 175 5.20 -13.63 -17.90
CA TRP A 175 4.02 -12.76 -18.08
C TRP A 175 2.76 -13.26 -17.36
N TRP A 176 2.59 -14.58 -17.20
CA TRP A 176 1.49 -15.12 -16.41
C TRP A 176 1.56 -14.64 -14.95
N LEU A 177 2.75 -14.68 -14.35
CA LEU A 177 2.99 -14.26 -12.98
C LEU A 177 2.91 -12.73 -12.84
N PHE A 178 3.40 -12.02 -13.85
CA PHE A 178 3.28 -10.56 -13.93
C PHE A 178 1.81 -10.12 -13.84
N TRP A 179 0.94 -10.71 -14.67
CA TRP A 179 -0.49 -10.35 -14.68
C TRP A 179 -1.22 -10.84 -13.43
N LEU A 180 -0.87 -12.01 -12.90
CA LEU A 180 -1.39 -12.47 -11.61
C LEU A 180 -1.06 -11.48 -10.49
N LEU A 181 0.20 -11.04 -10.40
CA LEU A 181 0.62 -10.07 -9.39
C LEU A 181 0.02 -8.68 -9.61
N ALA A 182 -0.20 -8.27 -10.86
CA ALA A 182 -0.91 -7.04 -11.16
C ALA A 182 -2.34 -7.06 -10.61
N ILE A 183 -3.07 -8.17 -10.82
CA ILE A 183 -4.42 -8.36 -10.28
C ILE A 183 -4.38 -8.40 -8.74
N LEU A 184 -3.41 -9.10 -8.15
CA LEU A 184 -3.26 -9.16 -6.69
C LEU A 184 -2.95 -7.79 -6.08
N ILE A 185 -2.14 -6.95 -6.75
CA ILE A 185 -1.87 -5.56 -6.33
C ILE A 185 -3.17 -4.76 -6.31
N LEU A 186 -3.99 -4.83 -7.37
CA LEU A 186 -5.27 -4.14 -7.40
C LEU A 186 -6.20 -4.66 -6.28
N ALA A 187 -6.23 -5.97 -6.07
CA ALA A 187 -7.03 -6.58 -5.02
C ALA A 187 -6.59 -6.22 -3.58
N VAL A 188 -5.38 -5.67 -3.39
CA VAL A 188 -4.93 -5.24 -2.06
C VAL A 188 -5.81 -4.14 -1.52
N ARG A 189 -6.04 -3.09 -2.32
CA ARG A 189 -6.79 -1.91 -1.91
C ARG A 189 -7.19 -1.04 -3.11
N GLU A 190 -8.27 -0.28 -2.98
CA GLU A 190 -8.80 0.62 -4.00
C GLU A 190 -7.76 1.58 -4.60
N ASP A 191 -6.87 2.11 -3.77
CA ASP A 191 -5.85 3.09 -4.18
C ASP A 191 -4.57 2.45 -4.72
N SER A 192 -4.42 1.12 -4.64
CA SER A 192 -3.23 0.41 -5.11
C SER A 192 -3.06 0.50 -6.63
N GLY A 193 -4.14 0.78 -7.35
CA GLY A 193 -4.11 1.08 -8.79
C GLY A 193 -3.22 2.28 -9.12
N ILE A 194 -3.05 3.25 -8.22
CA ILE A 194 -2.21 4.43 -8.47
C ILE A 194 -0.73 4.03 -8.55
N GLY A 195 -0.29 3.14 -7.65
CA GLY A 195 1.06 2.59 -7.68
C GLY A 195 1.31 1.71 -8.91
N LEU A 196 0.33 0.86 -9.27
CA LEU A 196 0.43 0.00 -10.45
C LEU A 196 0.44 0.83 -11.75
N PHE A 197 -0.32 1.92 -11.81
CA PHE A 197 -0.27 2.88 -12.92
C PHE A 197 1.14 3.44 -13.12
N GLY A 198 1.84 3.79 -12.03
CA GLY A 198 3.24 4.22 -12.07
C GLY A 198 4.18 3.18 -12.67
N VAL A 199 3.98 1.89 -12.36
CA VAL A 199 4.73 0.79 -13.00
C VAL A 199 4.44 0.72 -14.51
N GLY A 200 3.18 0.84 -14.91
CA GLY A 200 2.79 0.90 -16.32
C GLY A 200 3.41 2.10 -17.05
N PHE A 201 3.41 3.27 -16.41
CA PHE A 201 4.03 4.48 -16.93
C PHE A 201 5.54 4.31 -17.11
N TYR A 202 6.23 3.75 -16.11
CA TYR A 202 7.65 3.39 -16.22
C TYR A 202 7.93 2.52 -17.44
N LEU A 203 7.12 1.49 -17.70
CA LEU A 203 7.28 0.60 -18.86
C LEU A 203 7.16 1.32 -20.21
N ILE A 204 6.34 2.36 -20.28
CA ILE A 204 6.16 3.22 -21.46
C ILE A 204 7.37 4.12 -21.63
N VAL A 205 7.71 4.93 -20.60
CA VAL A 205 8.75 5.97 -20.73
C VAL A 205 10.16 5.39 -20.81
N SER A 206 10.42 4.25 -20.16
CA SER A 206 11.68 3.52 -20.30
C SER A 206 11.81 2.78 -21.63
N ARG A 207 10.74 2.75 -22.45
CA ARG A 207 10.63 2.03 -23.73
C ARG A 207 10.89 0.52 -23.64
N ARG A 208 10.90 -0.07 -22.44
CA ARG A 208 11.14 -1.51 -22.25
C ARG A 208 10.00 -2.36 -22.81
N TYR A 209 8.76 -2.08 -22.40
CA TYR A 209 7.58 -2.84 -22.80
C TYR A 209 6.35 -1.93 -22.93
N PRO A 210 6.34 -0.97 -23.88
CA PRO A 210 5.35 0.10 -23.93
C PRO A 210 3.91 -0.40 -24.11
N ARG A 211 3.69 -1.49 -24.87
CA ARG A 211 2.36 -2.08 -25.05
C ARG A 211 1.80 -2.66 -23.75
N ILE A 212 2.65 -3.32 -22.97
CA ILE A 212 2.29 -3.88 -21.66
C ILE A 212 2.08 -2.75 -20.67
N GLY A 213 2.95 -1.74 -20.69
CA GLY A 213 2.79 -0.53 -19.88
C GLY A 213 1.45 0.16 -20.14
N LEU A 214 1.05 0.32 -21.40
CA LEU A 214 -0.26 0.88 -21.76
C LEU A 214 -1.40 0.03 -21.20
N ALA A 215 -1.35 -1.29 -21.36
CA ALA A 215 -2.36 -2.20 -20.82
C ALA A 215 -2.45 -2.10 -19.27
N VAL A 216 -1.32 -1.99 -18.58
CA VAL A 216 -1.27 -1.81 -17.11
C VAL A 216 -1.86 -0.45 -16.71
N CYS A 217 -1.52 0.64 -17.41
CA CYS A 217 -2.12 1.96 -17.18
C CYS A 217 -3.63 1.94 -17.38
N THR A 218 -4.11 1.39 -18.49
CA THR A 218 -5.55 1.28 -18.79
C THR A 218 -6.27 0.44 -17.75
N LEU A 219 -5.71 -0.72 -17.37
CA LEU A 219 -6.27 -1.57 -16.32
C LEU A 219 -6.35 -0.84 -14.98
N SER A 220 -5.27 -0.17 -14.57
CA SER A 220 -5.18 0.51 -13.28
C SER A 220 -6.14 1.70 -13.20
N PHE A 221 -6.21 2.50 -14.27
CA PHE A 221 -7.11 3.64 -14.36
C PHE A 221 -8.57 3.19 -14.41
N GLY A 222 -8.88 2.20 -15.25
CA GLY A 222 -10.21 1.61 -15.33
C GLY A 222 -10.65 0.99 -14.00
N TYR A 223 -9.74 0.30 -13.31
CA TYR A 223 -9.99 -0.25 -11.97
C TYR A 223 -10.39 0.84 -10.98
N ILE A 224 -9.60 1.91 -10.85
CA ILE A 224 -9.91 3.00 -9.92
C ILE A 224 -11.28 3.60 -10.24
N LEU A 225 -11.54 3.94 -11.52
CA LEU A 225 -12.80 4.57 -11.90
C LEU A 225 -14.01 3.68 -11.65
N VAL A 226 -13.98 2.43 -12.12
CA VAL A 226 -15.09 1.49 -11.93
C VAL A 226 -15.29 1.22 -10.44
N LEU A 227 -14.21 1.03 -9.70
CA LEU A 227 -14.31 0.66 -8.30
C LEU A 227 -14.88 1.78 -7.45
N THR A 228 -14.37 3.01 -7.56
CA THR A 228 -14.79 4.11 -6.70
C THR A 228 -16.14 4.69 -7.09
N ASN A 229 -16.55 4.60 -8.36
CA ASN A 229 -17.82 5.19 -8.83
C ASN A 229 -18.96 4.18 -8.96
N LEU A 230 -18.68 2.89 -9.14
CA LEU A 230 -19.71 1.87 -9.38
C LEU A 230 -19.76 0.79 -8.32
N ILE A 231 -18.62 0.32 -7.79
CA ILE A 231 -18.59 -0.85 -6.89
C ILE A 231 -18.67 -0.45 -5.43
N MET A 232 -17.80 0.43 -4.95
CA MET A 232 -17.77 0.86 -3.54
C MET A 232 -19.06 1.57 -3.11
N PRO A 233 -19.69 2.44 -3.93
CA PRO A 233 -20.96 3.08 -3.57
C PRO A 233 -22.13 2.11 -3.36
N ILE A 234 -22.06 0.88 -3.87
CA ILE A 234 -23.07 -0.17 -3.59
C ILE A 234 -23.04 -0.57 -2.10
N PHE A 235 -21.87 -0.45 -1.46
CA PHE A 235 -21.68 -0.84 -0.06
C PHE A 235 -21.90 0.32 0.91
N SER A 236 -21.38 1.52 0.59
CA SER A 236 -21.58 2.73 1.39
C SER A 236 -21.14 4.01 0.67
N GLU A 237 -21.56 5.16 1.18
CA GLU A 237 -21.18 6.51 0.71
C GLU A 237 -19.81 6.99 1.25
N ASP A 238 -19.09 6.13 1.99
CA ASP A 238 -17.81 6.47 2.63
C ASP A 238 -16.75 6.95 1.63
N ILE A 239 -16.74 6.40 0.41
CA ILE A 239 -15.75 6.78 -0.60
C ILE A 239 -15.94 8.22 -1.07
N SER A 240 -17.18 8.67 -1.33
CA SER A 240 -17.49 10.00 -1.87
C SER A 240 -17.52 11.07 -0.78
N GLN A 241 -18.10 10.77 0.38
CA GLN A 241 -18.32 11.75 1.45
C GLN A 241 -17.16 11.82 2.44
N ARG A 242 -16.38 10.74 2.59
CA ARG A 242 -15.29 10.71 3.56
C ARG A 242 -13.93 10.75 2.88
N PHE A 243 -13.57 9.73 2.11
CA PHE A 243 -12.24 9.68 1.51
C PHE A 243 -11.99 10.85 0.55
N MET A 244 -12.90 11.09 -0.40
CA MET A 244 -12.72 12.16 -1.39
C MET A 244 -12.79 13.55 -0.76
N ILE A 245 -13.71 13.81 0.17
CA ILE A 245 -13.84 15.13 0.80
C ILE A 245 -12.77 15.39 1.86
N GLU A 246 -12.51 14.45 2.78
CA GLU A 246 -11.49 14.67 3.83
C GLU A 246 -10.09 14.82 3.23
N ARG A 247 -9.77 14.09 2.14
CA ARG A 247 -8.45 14.13 1.51
C ARG A 247 -8.36 15.12 0.36
N PHE A 248 -9.43 15.34 -0.40
CA PHE A 248 -9.40 16.11 -1.65
C PHE A 248 -10.51 17.15 -1.77
N GLY A 249 -11.28 17.44 -0.72
CA GLY A 249 -12.36 18.44 -0.76
C GLY A 249 -11.91 19.86 -1.14
N GLN A 250 -10.61 20.15 -1.08
CA GLN A 250 -10.01 21.34 -1.67
C GLN A 250 -10.16 21.43 -3.21
N TYR A 251 -10.57 20.37 -3.89
CA TYR A 251 -10.80 20.32 -5.34
C TYR A 251 -12.26 20.07 -5.72
N ALA A 252 -13.18 20.03 -4.74
CA ALA A 252 -14.60 19.82 -4.97
C ALA A 252 -15.43 20.95 -4.36
N ASP A 253 -16.64 21.11 -4.90
CA ASP A 253 -17.66 22.00 -4.35
C ASP A 253 -18.76 21.13 -3.72
N GLY A 254 -19.00 21.28 -2.42
CA GLY A 254 -20.02 20.52 -1.67
C GLY A 254 -19.46 19.50 -0.68
N ASP A 255 -20.36 18.69 -0.12
CA ASP A 255 -20.07 17.73 0.96
C ASP A 255 -19.86 16.30 0.44
N GLU A 256 -19.87 16.10 -0.89
CA GLU A 256 -19.48 14.84 -1.55
C GLU A 256 -18.75 15.12 -2.85
N ALA A 257 -17.85 14.21 -3.23
CA ALA A 257 -17.15 14.31 -4.51
C ALA A 257 -16.87 12.93 -5.13
N SER A 258 -17.11 12.84 -6.44
CA SER A 258 -16.67 11.71 -7.26
C SER A 258 -15.19 11.83 -7.63
N THR A 259 -14.57 10.71 -8.01
CA THR A 259 -13.17 10.73 -8.49
C THR A 259 -12.99 11.63 -9.72
N LEU A 260 -13.98 11.68 -10.61
CA LEU A 260 -13.93 12.51 -11.81
C LEU A 260 -14.01 14.01 -11.48
N GLU A 261 -14.82 14.39 -10.50
CA GLU A 261 -14.89 15.79 -10.03
C GLU A 261 -13.58 16.24 -9.41
N ILE A 262 -12.97 15.41 -8.57
CA ILE A 262 -11.64 15.72 -7.99
C ILE A 262 -10.59 15.90 -9.10
N ILE A 263 -10.54 14.99 -10.08
CA ILE A 263 -9.62 15.12 -11.22
C ILE A 263 -9.89 16.42 -11.99
N LYS A 264 -11.16 16.73 -12.26
CA LYS A 264 -11.55 17.97 -12.94
C LYS A 264 -11.12 19.19 -12.13
N GLY A 265 -11.35 19.20 -10.83
CA GLY A 265 -10.96 20.27 -9.92
C GLY A 265 -9.45 20.49 -9.83
N MET A 266 -8.66 19.41 -9.83
CA MET A 266 -7.20 19.47 -9.92
C MET A 266 -6.74 20.12 -11.24
N LEU A 267 -7.39 19.79 -12.36
CA LEU A 267 -7.06 20.33 -13.68
C LEU A 267 -7.48 21.79 -13.86
N THR A 268 -8.60 22.20 -13.27
CA THR A 268 -9.12 23.58 -13.38
C THR A 268 -8.48 24.54 -12.39
N ASN A 269 -7.80 24.05 -11.35
CA ASN A 269 -7.13 24.86 -10.32
C ASN A 269 -5.61 24.59 -10.22
N PRO A 270 -4.83 24.87 -11.29
CA PRO A 270 -3.40 24.53 -11.34
C PRO A 270 -2.57 25.27 -10.27
N TRP A 271 -2.96 26.50 -9.91
CA TRP A 271 -2.27 27.24 -8.85
C TRP A 271 -2.43 26.55 -7.48
N ARG A 272 -3.64 26.08 -7.18
CA ARG A 272 -3.90 25.34 -5.94
C ARG A 272 -3.13 24.04 -5.89
N LEU A 273 -3.05 23.31 -7.01
CA LEU A 273 -2.25 22.10 -7.12
C LEU A 273 -0.78 22.38 -6.76
N LEU A 274 -0.18 23.45 -7.30
CA LEU A 274 1.18 23.85 -6.96
C LEU A 274 1.36 24.17 -5.48
N VAL A 275 0.41 24.88 -4.86
CA VAL A 275 0.48 25.20 -3.43
C VAL A 275 0.40 23.94 -2.56
N GLU A 276 -0.54 23.05 -2.84
CA GLU A 276 -0.75 21.83 -2.06
C GLU A 276 0.47 20.88 -2.15
N LEU A 277 1.14 20.79 -3.32
CA LEU A 277 2.36 19.97 -3.47
C LEU A 277 3.47 20.30 -2.46
N PHE A 278 3.53 21.56 -2.03
CA PHE A 278 4.54 22.06 -1.11
C PHE A 278 3.96 22.42 0.26
N THR A 279 2.75 21.97 0.59
CA THR A 279 2.10 22.28 1.87
C THR A 279 1.77 21.00 2.64
N PRO A 280 2.28 20.82 3.88
CA PRO A 280 3.20 21.68 4.62
C PRO A 280 4.66 21.52 4.14
N PHE A 281 5.33 22.62 3.82
CA PHE A 281 6.65 22.63 3.17
C PHE A 281 7.70 21.78 3.87
N PHE A 282 7.88 21.99 5.18
CA PHE A 282 8.86 21.23 5.96
C PHE A 282 8.48 19.75 6.07
N GLY A 283 7.18 19.43 6.17
CA GLY A 283 6.70 18.06 6.19
C GLY A 283 6.97 17.34 4.87
N THR A 284 6.72 17.99 3.73
CA THR A 284 7.02 17.45 2.40
C THR A 284 8.50 17.16 2.23
N ILE A 285 9.37 18.10 2.63
CA ILE A 285 10.82 17.91 2.58
C ILE A 285 11.25 16.76 3.50
N GLN A 286 10.80 16.75 4.76
CA GLN A 286 11.13 15.68 5.71
C GLN A 286 10.69 14.30 5.20
N TYR A 287 9.49 14.21 4.63
CA TYR A 287 8.98 12.99 4.02
C TYR A 287 9.89 12.51 2.89
N LEU A 288 10.21 13.37 1.91
CA LEU A 288 11.08 13.02 0.78
C LEU A 288 12.49 12.62 1.24
N LEU A 289 13.08 13.38 2.17
CA LEU A 289 14.37 13.04 2.78
C LEU A 289 14.30 11.67 3.48
N GLY A 290 13.23 11.39 4.22
CA GLY A 290 13.02 10.11 4.90
C GLY A 290 12.89 8.91 3.95
N GLN A 291 12.33 9.11 2.76
CA GLN A 291 12.26 8.09 1.71
C GLN A 291 13.59 7.89 0.98
N TRP A 292 14.37 8.95 0.80
CA TRP A 292 15.61 8.93 0.05
C TRP A 292 16.83 8.51 0.86
N LEU A 293 16.87 8.90 2.15
CA LEU A 293 18.02 8.67 3.04
C LEU A 293 18.39 7.18 3.15
N PRO A 294 17.46 6.22 3.34
CA PRO A 294 17.82 4.80 3.42
C PRO A 294 18.49 4.27 2.14
N LEU A 295 18.23 4.92 1.01
CA LEU A 295 18.75 4.58 -0.31
C LEU A 295 19.84 5.56 -0.78
N ALA A 296 20.52 6.23 0.16
CA ALA A 296 21.64 7.15 -0.10
C ALA A 296 21.32 8.22 -1.16
N PHE A 297 20.08 8.71 -1.18
CA PHE A 297 19.58 9.72 -2.12
C PHE A 297 19.60 9.32 -3.60
N ILE A 298 19.87 8.06 -3.92
CA ILE A 298 19.80 7.54 -5.30
C ILE A 298 18.42 7.80 -5.93
N PRO A 299 17.28 7.58 -5.24
CA PRO A 299 15.97 7.83 -5.84
C PRO A 299 15.72 9.30 -6.22
N ALA A 300 16.40 10.25 -5.58
CA ALA A 300 16.25 11.68 -5.87
C ALA A 300 16.71 12.03 -7.30
N ILE A 301 17.76 11.35 -7.78
CA ILE A 301 18.38 11.61 -9.08
C ILE A 301 18.06 10.55 -10.14
N ALA A 302 17.39 9.46 -9.77
CA ALA A 302 17.07 8.36 -10.68
C ALA A 302 15.71 8.57 -11.38
N PRO A 303 15.65 8.85 -12.70
CA PRO A 303 14.39 9.12 -13.40
C PRO A 303 13.42 7.93 -13.35
N ALA A 304 13.94 6.70 -13.32
CA ALA A 304 13.14 5.49 -13.19
C ALA A 304 12.35 5.46 -11.88
N SER A 305 12.96 5.89 -10.76
CA SER A 305 12.29 5.96 -9.46
C SER A 305 11.12 6.94 -9.50
N TRP A 306 11.33 8.11 -10.08
CA TRP A 306 10.28 9.12 -10.26
C TRP A 306 9.14 8.64 -11.16
N SER A 307 9.43 7.93 -12.24
CA SER A 307 8.38 7.44 -13.15
C SER A 307 7.39 6.48 -12.46
N ILE A 308 7.85 5.69 -11.48
CA ILE A 308 6.98 4.82 -10.69
C ILE A 308 6.33 5.59 -9.54
N ALA A 309 7.11 6.41 -8.83
CA ALA A 309 6.68 7.03 -7.58
C ALA A 309 5.84 8.30 -7.76
N VAL A 310 5.88 8.97 -8.93
CA VAL A 310 5.23 10.28 -9.11
C VAL A 310 3.73 10.24 -8.82
N PHE A 311 3.00 9.23 -9.29
CA PHE A 311 1.55 9.14 -9.08
C PHE A 311 1.16 8.88 -7.61
N PRO A 312 1.74 7.90 -6.90
CA PRO A 312 1.46 7.73 -5.47
C PRO A 312 1.97 8.91 -4.63
N LEU A 313 3.07 9.55 -5.01
CA LEU A 313 3.53 10.79 -4.34
C LEU A 313 2.57 11.95 -4.58
N LEU A 314 2.05 12.14 -5.79
CA LEU A 314 1.03 13.16 -6.08
C LEU A 314 -0.23 12.92 -5.25
N LYS A 315 -0.71 11.67 -5.18
CA LYS A 315 -1.84 11.31 -4.33
C LYS A 315 -1.62 11.71 -2.87
N LEU A 316 -0.40 11.48 -2.37
CA LEU A 316 -0.01 11.82 -1.00
C LEU A 316 0.08 13.34 -0.82
N LEU A 317 0.89 14.02 -1.62
CA LEU A 317 1.21 15.44 -1.46
C LEU A 317 0.03 16.37 -1.77
N LEU A 318 -0.90 15.93 -2.62
CA LEU A 318 -2.13 16.68 -2.91
C LEU A 318 -3.26 16.40 -1.91
N GLY A 319 -3.02 15.53 -0.93
CA GLY A 319 -4.00 15.17 0.10
C GLY A 319 -4.00 16.17 1.26
N LYS A 320 -5.18 16.53 1.75
CA LYS A 320 -5.38 17.39 2.93
C LYS A 320 -5.31 16.57 4.22
N GLY A 321 -4.79 17.20 5.28
CA GLY A 321 -4.77 16.67 6.65
C GLY A 321 -3.36 16.55 7.24
N GLN A 322 -3.21 16.84 8.54
CA GLN A 322 -1.90 16.86 9.20
C GLN A 322 -1.21 15.48 9.29
N SER A 323 -1.97 14.37 9.16
CA SER A 323 -1.44 13.01 9.21
C SER A 323 -1.02 12.44 7.85
N VAL A 324 -1.17 13.18 6.76
CA VAL A 324 -0.87 12.67 5.40
C VAL A 324 0.61 12.34 5.24
N LEU A 325 1.49 13.09 5.92
CA LEU A 325 2.95 12.94 5.85
C LEU A 325 3.57 12.38 7.12
N ALA A 326 2.74 12.01 8.11
CA ALA A 326 3.16 11.56 9.44
C ALA A 326 3.57 10.09 9.48
#